data_AF-A0A9D5NB24-F1
#
_entry.id   AF-A0A9D5NB24-F1
#
_cell.length_a   1.000
_cell.length_b   1.000
_cell.length_c   1.000
_cell.angle_alpha   90.00
_cell.angle_beta   90.00
_cell.angle_gamma   90.00
#
_symmetry.space_group_name_H-M   'P 1'
#
loop_
_entity.id
_entity.type
_entity.pdbx_description
1 polymer ?
#
loop_
_entity_poly.entity_id
_entity_poly.type
_entity_poly.pdbx_seq_one_letter_code
_entity_poly.pdbx_strand_id
1 'polypeptide(L)'
;ILDQYNVKATFFTTSAYPAYAYCMGKAAAAGHTVCVHSQTHNYAQIYSSEEAYWADFNAQNEVIAAQTGSYSTMFRFPGGSSNTVSRSYNTGIMSRLAAQASQYGYTYFDWNVSSGDAGETTSTSVVYQNVISGIQWCSNNGVPAVVLQHDVKSYSVAAVADIIEWGLENGYTFAALTPGSYAPHHGINN
;
A
#
# COMPACT_ATOMS: atom_id res chain seq x y z
N ILE A 1 -9.61 -0.94 -16.08
CA ILE A 1 -10.08 0.19 -15.25
C ILE A 1 -9.06 1.32 -15.28
N LEU A 2 -7.92 1.25 -14.58
CA LEU A 2 -6.97 2.39 -14.51
C LEU A 2 -6.55 2.97 -15.87
N ASP A 3 -6.22 2.11 -16.83
CA ASP A 3 -5.87 2.53 -18.21
C ASP A 3 -7.02 3.24 -18.94
N GLN A 4 -8.27 2.84 -18.69
CA GLN A 4 -9.45 3.44 -19.35
C GLN A 4 -9.62 4.90 -18.96
N TYR A 5 -9.21 5.27 -17.75
CA TYR A 5 -9.27 6.64 -17.24
C TYR A 5 -7.91 7.36 -17.27
N ASN A 6 -6.87 6.72 -17.83
CA ASN A 6 -5.50 7.22 -17.84
C ASN A 6 -4.97 7.66 -16.45
N VAL A 7 -5.35 6.94 -15.40
CA VAL A 7 -4.89 7.22 -14.03
C VAL A 7 -3.76 6.29 -13.62
N LYS A 8 -2.88 6.76 -12.74
CA LYS A 8 -1.79 5.97 -12.18
C LYS A 8 -2.02 5.70 -10.70
N ALA A 9 -1.67 4.49 -10.27
CA ALA A 9 -1.81 4.02 -8.89
C ALA A 9 -0.48 3.46 -8.36
N THR A 10 -0.47 3.09 -7.08
CA THR A 10 0.65 2.42 -6.43
C THR A 10 0.22 1.05 -5.93
N PHE A 11 0.97 0.01 -6.27
CA PHE A 11 0.74 -1.36 -5.83
C PHE A 11 1.80 -1.74 -4.82
N PHE A 12 1.39 -2.03 -3.57
CA PHE A 12 2.26 -2.63 -2.56
C PHE A 12 2.09 -4.15 -2.64
N THR A 13 3.11 -4.82 -3.16
CA THR A 13 2.95 -6.17 -3.72
C THR A 13 3.46 -7.27 -2.80
N THR A 14 2.85 -8.45 -2.97
CA THR A 14 3.22 -9.68 -2.28
C THR A 14 3.37 -10.84 -3.26
N SER A 15 4.20 -11.81 -2.91
CA SER A 15 4.36 -13.07 -3.64
C SER A 15 3.62 -14.24 -3.00
N ALA A 16 2.69 -13.97 -2.06
CA ALA A 16 1.78 -14.99 -1.52
C ALA A 16 0.91 -15.68 -2.59
N TYR A 17 0.76 -15.05 -3.77
CA TYR A 17 0.08 -15.60 -4.95
C TYR A 17 1.02 -15.57 -6.17
N PRO A 18 2.06 -16.43 -6.21
CA PRO A 18 3.17 -16.31 -7.15
C PRO A 18 2.74 -16.46 -8.63
N ALA A 19 1.62 -17.13 -8.91
CA ALA A 19 1.03 -17.23 -10.24
C ALA A 19 0.69 -15.86 -10.88
N TYR A 20 0.56 -14.81 -10.07
CA TYR A 20 0.25 -13.44 -10.51
C TYR A 20 1.47 -12.50 -10.45
N ALA A 21 2.68 -13.00 -10.21
CA ALA A 21 3.88 -12.16 -10.15
C ALA A 21 4.10 -11.32 -11.42
N TYR A 22 3.71 -11.84 -12.59
CA TYR A 22 3.78 -11.12 -13.86
C TYR A 22 2.97 -9.82 -13.88
N CYS A 23 1.96 -9.67 -13.01
CA CYS A 23 1.17 -8.45 -12.89
C CYS A 23 2.03 -7.26 -12.42
N MET A 24 3.11 -7.49 -11.66
CA MET A 24 4.04 -6.44 -11.23
C MET A 24 4.70 -5.79 -12.44
N GLY A 25 5.22 -6.59 -13.39
CA GLY A 25 5.80 -6.09 -14.63
C GLY A 25 4.78 -5.35 -15.50
N LYS A 26 3.54 -5.87 -15.61
CA LYS A 26 2.45 -5.19 -16.33
C LYS A 26 2.11 -3.83 -15.71
N ALA A 27 2.02 -3.75 -14.38
CA ALA A 27 1.71 -2.51 -13.68
C ALA A 27 2.82 -1.47 -13.87
N ALA A 28 4.09 -1.87 -13.74
CA ALA A 28 5.24 -1.00 -13.98
C ALA A 28 5.28 -0.50 -15.43
N ALA A 29 5.07 -1.37 -16.42
CA ALA A 29 5.04 -1.00 -17.84
C ALA A 29 3.87 -0.03 -18.17
N ALA A 30 2.77 -0.10 -17.43
CA ALA A 30 1.65 0.84 -17.53
C ALA A 30 1.91 2.19 -16.79
N GLY A 31 3.08 2.36 -16.16
CA GLY A 31 3.46 3.58 -15.44
C GLY A 31 2.89 3.67 -14.02
N HIS A 32 2.48 2.55 -13.43
CA HIS A 32 2.14 2.49 -12.01
C HIS A 32 3.40 2.29 -11.17
N THR A 33 3.35 2.74 -9.92
CA THR A 33 4.43 2.47 -8.97
C THR A 33 4.24 1.07 -8.38
N VAL A 34 5.30 0.26 -8.36
CA VAL A 34 5.32 -1.08 -7.75
C VAL A 34 6.27 -1.06 -6.55
N CYS A 35 5.72 -1.37 -5.38
CA CYS A 35 6.39 -1.28 -4.09
C CYS A 35 6.39 -2.63 -3.37
N VAL A 36 7.23 -2.74 -2.34
CA VAL A 36 7.25 -3.91 -1.45
C VAL A 36 6.11 -3.82 -0.44
N HIS A 37 5.38 -4.91 -0.23
CA HIS A 37 4.55 -5.08 0.97
C HIS A 37 5.14 -6.12 1.91
N SER A 38 5.28 -7.35 1.41
CA SER A 38 5.92 -8.49 2.07
C SER A 38 5.90 -9.68 1.09
N GLN A 39 6.91 -10.53 1.12
CA GLN A 39 6.91 -11.73 0.28
C GLN A 39 5.83 -12.72 0.73
N THR A 40 5.78 -13.01 2.03
CA THR A 40 4.91 -14.03 2.61
C THR A 40 3.59 -13.49 3.17
N HIS A 41 3.58 -12.23 3.59
CA HIS A 41 2.49 -11.61 4.37
C HIS A 41 2.11 -12.41 5.64
N ASN A 42 3.08 -13.13 6.22
CA ASN A 42 2.89 -13.90 7.45
C ASN A 42 3.42 -13.12 8.67
N TYR A 43 2.51 -12.51 9.41
CA TYR A 43 2.82 -11.69 10.59
C TYR A 43 3.72 -12.38 11.62
N ALA A 44 3.49 -13.67 11.90
CA ALA A 44 4.28 -14.40 12.90
C ALA A 44 5.73 -14.60 12.48
N GLN A 45 5.97 -14.72 11.17
CA GLN A 45 7.31 -14.86 10.60
C GLN A 45 7.98 -13.49 10.45
N ILE A 46 7.34 -12.54 9.77
CA ILE A 46 7.98 -11.27 9.42
C ILE A 46 8.23 -10.39 10.66
N TYR A 47 7.44 -10.55 11.73
CA TYR A 47 7.62 -9.78 12.95
C TYR A 47 8.28 -10.58 14.09
N SER A 48 8.90 -11.72 13.81
CA SER A 48 9.68 -12.44 14.82
C SER A 48 11.00 -11.73 15.17
N SER A 49 11.65 -11.10 14.19
CA SER A 49 12.86 -10.27 14.38
C SER A 49 13.07 -9.31 13.21
N GLU A 50 13.94 -8.32 13.39
CA GLU A 50 14.33 -7.40 12.31
C GLU A 50 14.96 -8.13 11.13
N GLU A 51 15.79 -9.14 11.37
CA GLU A 51 16.41 -9.95 10.31
C GLU A 51 15.36 -10.70 9.50
N ALA A 52 14.34 -11.27 10.17
CA ALA A 52 13.24 -11.96 9.50
C ALA A 52 12.42 -11.00 8.63
N TYR A 53 12.15 -9.80 9.13
CA TYR A 53 11.45 -8.75 8.37
C TYR A 53 12.22 -8.37 7.10
N TRP A 54 13.51 -8.03 7.24
CA TRP A 54 14.32 -7.56 6.11
C TRP A 54 14.65 -8.68 5.13
N ALA A 55 14.74 -9.94 5.57
CA ALA A 55 14.85 -11.09 4.67
C ALA A 55 13.59 -11.24 3.78
N ASP A 56 12.40 -11.17 4.37
CA ASP A 56 11.13 -11.21 3.64
C ASP A 56 10.96 -10.00 2.69
N PHE A 57 11.31 -8.80 3.17
CA PHE A 57 11.33 -7.58 2.36
C PHE A 57 12.25 -7.73 1.13
N ASN A 58 13.50 -8.14 1.35
CA ASN A 58 14.50 -8.24 0.29
C ASN A 58 14.08 -9.29 -0.74
N ALA A 59 13.55 -10.43 -0.29
CA ALA A 59 13.06 -11.46 -1.18
C ALA A 59 11.88 -11.01 -2.04
N GLN A 60 10.96 -10.18 -1.52
CA GLN A 60 9.94 -9.55 -2.35
C GLN A 60 10.53 -8.53 -3.33
N ASN A 61 11.54 -7.76 -2.90
CA ASN A 61 12.18 -6.76 -3.74
C ASN A 61 12.96 -7.39 -4.90
N GLU A 62 13.54 -8.58 -4.71
CA GLU A 62 14.12 -9.40 -5.78
C GLU A 62 13.07 -9.81 -6.82
N VAL A 63 11.87 -10.22 -6.38
CA VAL A 63 10.77 -10.54 -7.31
C VAL A 63 10.34 -9.30 -8.08
N ILE A 64 10.22 -8.14 -7.43
CA ILE A 64 9.92 -6.87 -8.10
C ILE A 64 11.01 -6.56 -9.14
N ALA A 65 12.29 -6.60 -8.76
CA ALA A 65 13.39 -6.31 -9.68
C ALA A 65 13.43 -7.27 -10.88
N ALA A 66 13.14 -8.56 -10.68
CA ALA A 66 13.03 -9.53 -11.76
C ALA A 66 11.87 -9.22 -12.74
N GLN A 67 10.78 -8.61 -12.26
CA GLN A 67 9.61 -8.27 -13.07
C GLN A 67 9.69 -6.88 -13.71
N THR A 68 10.36 -5.93 -13.07
CA THR A 68 10.35 -4.50 -13.47
C THR A 68 11.70 -3.99 -13.95
N GLY A 69 12.79 -4.71 -13.68
CA GLY A 69 14.16 -4.30 -13.97
C GLY A 69 14.80 -3.40 -12.90
N SER A 70 14.10 -3.08 -11.81
CA SER A 70 14.64 -2.22 -10.74
C SER A 70 14.08 -2.57 -9.36
N TYR A 71 14.91 -2.43 -8.33
CA TYR A 71 14.48 -2.52 -6.93
C TYR A 71 13.61 -1.32 -6.55
N SER A 72 12.59 -1.56 -5.73
CA SER A 72 11.81 -0.49 -5.10
C SER A 72 12.56 0.08 -3.91
N THR A 73 12.48 1.40 -3.73
CA THR A 73 12.89 2.12 -2.52
C THR A 73 11.71 2.48 -1.60
N MET A 74 10.50 2.07 -1.98
CA MET A 74 9.27 2.36 -1.26
C MET A 74 8.55 1.08 -0.83
N PHE A 75 7.87 1.14 0.30
CA PHE A 75 7.13 0.00 0.84
C PHE A 75 5.98 0.39 1.77
N ARG A 76 5.21 -0.62 2.20
CA ARG A 76 4.20 -0.49 3.24
C ARG A 76 4.31 -1.67 4.19
N PHE A 77 4.45 -1.39 5.49
CA PHE A 77 4.41 -2.42 6.52
C PHE A 77 3.10 -3.22 6.46
N PRO A 78 3.12 -4.56 6.54
CA PRO A 78 1.91 -5.35 6.79
C PRO A 78 1.20 -4.89 8.07
N GLY A 79 -0.05 -4.46 7.94
CA GLY A 79 -0.83 -3.86 9.02
C GLY A 79 -0.56 -2.36 9.27
N GLY A 80 0.34 -1.73 8.51
CA GLY A 80 0.78 -0.35 8.71
C GLY A 80 1.82 -0.22 9.83
N SER A 81 2.49 0.93 9.89
CA SER A 81 3.49 1.22 10.92
C SER A 81 2.90 1.25 12.34
N SER A 82 1.60 1.50 12.44
CA SER A 82 0.82 1.54 13.68
C SER A 82 0.28 0.19 14.17
N ASN A 83 0.60 -0.91 13.48
CA ASN A 83 0.05 -2.21 13.85
C ASN A 83 0.46 -2.63 15.27
N THR A 84 -0.46 -3.29 15.97
CA THR A 84 -0.23 -3.85 17.31
C THR A 84 -0.11 -5.37 17.30
N VAL A 85 -0.44 -6.03 16.19
CA VAL A 85 -0.31 -7.50 16.04
C VAL A 85 1.13 -7.95 16.20
N SER A 86 2.10 -7.12 15.80
CA SER A 86 3.53 -7.36 16.01
C SER A 86 3.93 -7.49 17.48
N ARG A 87 3.19 -6.89 18.43
CA ARG A 87 3.47 -7.00 19.88
C ARG A 87 3.41 -8.44 20.37
N SER A 88 2.59 -9.27 19.74
CA SER A 88 2.44 -10.69 20.09
C SER A 88 3.66 -11.54 19.70
N TYR A 89 4.54 -11.01 18.84
CA TYR A 89 5.73 -11.72 18.33
C TYR A 89 7.02 -11.06 18.84
N ASN A 90 7.09 -9.73 18.80
CA ASN A 90 8.27 -8.97 19.17
C ASN A 90 7.91 -7.53 19.58
N THR A 91 7.94 -7.25 20.88
CA THR A 91 7.70 -5.91 21.42
C THR A 91 8.83 -4.94 21.03
N GLY A 92 8.49 -3.72 20.62
CA GLY A 92 9.50 -2.74 20.17
C GLY A 92 9.79 -2.80 18.66
N ILE A 93 9.32 -3.84 17.95
CA ILE A 93 9.84 -4.13 16.61
C ILE A 93 9.47 -3.06 15.59
N MET A 94 8.27 -2.48 15.63
CA MET A 94 7.87 -1.48 14.63
C MET A 94 8.69 -0.20 14.76
N SER A 95 8.98 0.22 15.99
CA SER A 95 9.90 1.34 16.28
C SER A 95 11.30 1.08 15.72
N ARG A 96 11.84 -0.13 15.89
CA ARG A 96 13.17 -0.49 15.36
C ARG A 96 13.18 -0.58 13.84
N LEU A 97 12.17 -1.21 13.24
CA LEU A 97 12.03 -1.33 11.78
C LEU A 97 11.84 0.03 11.10
N ALA A 98 11.05 0.94 11.67
CA ALA A 98 10.89 2.29 11.11
C ALA A 98 12.20 3.10 11.14
N ALA A 99 12.98 2.97 12.22
CA ALA A 99 14.31 3.57 12.30
C ALA A 99 15.27 2.97 11.26
N GLN A 100 15.28 1.64 11.10
CA GLN A 100 16.09 0.94 10.11
C GLN A 100 15.70 1.29 8.68
N ALA A 101 14.41 1.42 8.38
CA ALA A 101 13.93 1.84 7.06
C ALA A 101 14.56 3.17 6.64
N SER A 102 14.57 4.16 7.55
CA SER A 102 15.24 5.44 7.32
C SER A 102 16.74 5.29 7.10
N GLN A 103 17.42 4.44 7.90
CA GLN A 103 18.86 4.17 7.77
C GLN A 103 19.21 3.49 6.43
N TYR A 104 18.33 2.64 5.92
CA TYR A 104 18.50 1.93 4.66
C TYR A 104 18.05 2.74 3.44
N GLY A 105 17.56 3.97 3.64
CA GLY A 105 17.10 4.84 2.56
C GLY A 105 15.75 4.43 1.97
N TYR A 106 14.92 3.71 2.73
CA TYR A 106 13.58 3.32 2.32
C TYR A 106 12.52 4.27 2.85
N THR A 107 11.52 4.57 2.01
CA THR A 107 10.33 5.34 2.41
C THR A 107 9.15 4.41 2.58
N TYR A 108 8.56 4.35 3.78
CA TYR A 108 7.29 3.66 3.98
C TYR A 108 6.10 4.61 3.86
N PHE A 109 4.97 4.07 3.42
CA PHE A 109 3.69 4.79 3.32
C PHE A 109 2.61 4.04 4.08
N ASP A 110 1.98 4.70 5.05
CA ASP A 110 0.69 4.25 5.58
C ASP A 110 -0.43 4.77 4.67
N TRP A 111 -1.58 5.14 5.23
CA TRP A 111 -2.72 5.71 4.52
C TRP A 111 -3.41 6.75 5.41
N ASN A 112 -4.22 7.63 4.84
CA ASN A 112 -5.08 8.52 5.62
C ASN A 112 -6.56 8.43 5.20
N VAL A 113 -6.85 7.58 4.21
CA VAL A 113 -8.21 7.22 3.80
C VAL A 113 -8.33 5.70 3.80
N SER A 114 -9.20 5.17 4.67
CA SER A 114 -9.53 3.75 4.73
C SER A 114 -10.77 3.46 3.89
N SER A 115 -10.70 2.48 2.98
CA SER A 115 -11.87 2.00 2.24
C SER A 115 -12.83 1.14 3.07
N GLY A 116 -12.32 0.54 4.16
CA GLY A 116 -13.04 -0.45 4.95
C GLY A 116 -13.04 -1.86 4.34
N ASP A 117 -12.29 -2.09 3.25
CA ASP A 117 -12.26 -3.39 2.59
C ASP A 117 -11.45 -4.46 3.35
N ALA A 118 -10.73 -4.07 4.40
CA ALA A 118 -9.84 -4.93 5.19
C ALA A 118 -10.57 -5.74 6.27
N GLY A 119 -11.88 -5.56 6.44
CA GLY A 119 -12.70 -6.34 7.37
C GLY A 119 -13.99 -5.61 7.80
N GLU A 120 -14.07 -4.31 7.56
CA GLU A 120 -15.21 -3.48 7.95
C GLU A 120 -16.40 -3.65 7.01
N THR A 121 -16.17 -3.90 5.71
CA THR A 121 -17.23 -4.12 4.72
C THR A 121 -16.80 -5.03 3.57
N THR A 122 -17.81 -5.66 2.96
CA THR A 122 -17.71 -6.35 1.67
C THR A 122 -18.62 -5.73 0.60
N SER A 123 -19.29 -4.61 0.92
CA SER A 123 -20.18 -3.89 -0.01
C SER A 123 -19.39 -2.89 -0.84
N THR A 124 -19.44 -3.04 -2.17
CA THR A 124 -18.85 -2.09 -3.13
C THR A 124 -19.33 -0.66 -2.91
N SER A 125 -20.62 -0.46 -2.62
CA SER A 125 -21.16 0.89 -2.39
C SER A 125 -20.63 1.50 -1.10
N VAL A 126 -20.40 0.71 -0.05
CA VAL A 126 -19.82 1.20 1.20
C VAL A 126 -18.34 1.53 1.02
N VAL A 127 -17.59 0.71 0.27
CA VAL A 127 -16.20 1.02 -0.13
C VAL A 127 -16.14 2.37 -0.83
N TYR A 128 -16.98 2.57 -1.86
CA TYR A 128 -17.07 3.85 -2.58
C TYR A 128 -17.34 5.03 -1.62
N GLN A 129 -18.38 4.94 -0.78
CA GLN A 129 -18.75 6.03 0.14
C GLN A 129 -17.65 6.35 1.16
N ASN A 130 -16.97 5.33 1.69
CA ASN A 130 -15.85 5.52 2.61
C ASN A 130 -14.69 6.26 1.94
N VAL A 131 -14.32 5.85 0.72
CA VAL A 131 -13.23 6.49 -0.03
C VAL A 131 -13.57 7.94 -0.35
N ILE A 132 -14.77 8.22 -0.88
CA ILE A 132 -15.19 9.58 -1.21
C ILE A 132 -15.20 10.48 0.03
N SER A 133 -15.81 10.01 1.12
CA SER A 133 -15.87 10.77 2.38
C SER A 133 -14.47 11.07 2.93
N GLY A 134 -13.56 10.10 2.86
CA GLY A 134 -12.17 10.28 3.29
C GLY A 134 -11.38 11.25 2.42
N ILE A 135 -11.57 11.20 1.09
CA ILE A 135 -10.95 12.15 0.16
C ILE A 135 -11.43 13.58 0.45
N GLN A 136 -12.75 13.77 0.62
CA GLN A 136 -13.33 15.07 0.97
C GLN A 136 -12.80 15.60 2.30
N TRP A 137 -12.67 14.72 3.31
CA TRP A 137 -12.06 15.09 4.59
C TRP A 137 -10.62 15.56 4.41
N CYS A 138 -9.80 14.85 3.63
CA CYS A 138 -8.42 15.24 3.35
C CYS A 138 -8.34 16.62 2.68
N SER A 139 -9.18 16.88 1.67
CA SER A 139 -9.28 18.18 1.01
C SER A 139 -9.67 19.31 1.97
N ASN A 140 -10.66 19.07 2.83
CA ASN A 140 -11.10 20.05 3.83
C ASN A 140 -10.00 20.37 4.86
N ASN A 141 -9.03 19.47 5.04
CA ASN A 141 -7.89 19.66 5.92
C ASN A 141 -6.60 20.04 5.18
N GLY A 142 -6.66 20.28 3.86
CA GLY A 142 -5.52 20.71 3.06
C GLY A 142 -4.41 19.66 2.94
N VAL A 143 -4.74 18.36 3.04
CA VAL A 143 -3.76 17.26 2.93
C VAL A 143 -4.10 16.36 1.73
N PRO A 144 -3.09 15.80 1.02
CA PRO A 144 -3.35 14.79 -0.01
C PRO A 144 -3.96 13.52 0.56
N ALA A 145 -4.87 12.90 -0.18
CA ALA A 145 -5.44 11.60 0.17
C ALA A 145 -4.54 10.45 -0.32
N VAL A 146 -4.19 9.53 0.58
CA VAL A 146 -3.60 8.23 0.28
C VAL A 146 -4.60 7.17 0.73
N VAL A 147 -5.25 6.58 -0.27
CA VAL A 147 -6.33 5.61 -0.08
C VAL A 147 -5.76 4.20 0.05
N LEU A 148 -6.19 3.46 1.08
CA LEU A 148 -5.93 2.02 1.21
C LEU A 148 -7.10 1.20 0.65
N GLN A 149 -6.79 0.36 -0.32
CA GLN A 149 -7.63 -0.72 -0.85
C GLN A 149 -6.77 -1.97 -1.10
N HIS A 150 -7.43 -3.11 -1.30
CA HIS A 150 -6.80 -4.39 -1.66
C HIS A 150 -7.39 -4.94 -2.95
N ASP A 151 -6.55 -5.10 -3.97
CA ASP A 151 -6.90 -5.58 -5.31
C ASP A 151 -7.21 -7.08 -5.37
N VAL A 152 -6.91 -7.83 -4.31
CA VAL A 152 -7.35 -9.22 -4.13
C VAL A 152 -8.84 -9.37 -3.76
N LYS A 153 -9.55 -8.25 -3.55
CA LYS A 153 -10.97 -8.22 -3.14
C LYS A 153 -11.84 -7.69 -4.27
N SER A 154 -12.59 -8.57 -4.93
CA SER A 154 -13.41 -8.20 -6.09
C SER A 154 -14.38 -7.05 -5.83
N TYR A 155 -15.01 -6.99 -4.65
CA TYR A 155 -15.92 -5.91 -4.26
C TYR A 155 -15.22 -4.56 -4.10
N SER A 156 -13.93 -4.55 -3.72
CA SER A 156 -13.11 -3.34 -3.62
C SER A 156 -12.69 -2.86 -5.00
N VAL A 157 -12.22 -3.77 -5.85
CA VAL A 157 -11.88 -3.49 -7.26
C VAL A 157 -13.09 -2.95 -8.03
N ALA A 158 -14.29 -3.47 -7.77
CA ALA A 158 -15.53 -3.02 -8.40
C ALA A 158 -15.88 -1.55 -8.10
N ALA A 159 -15.39 -0.98 -6.99
CA ALA A 159 -15.65 0.43 -6.65
C ALA A 159 -14.70 1.41 -7.36
N VAL A 160 -13.59 0.92 -7.94
CA VAL A 160 -12.49 1.78 -8.41
C VAL A 160 -12.91 2.68 -9.58
N ALA A 161 -13.74 2.19 -10.50
CA ALA A 161 -14.22 2.99 -11.63
C ALA A 161 -15.01 4.22 -11.15
N ASP A 162 -16.04 3.99 -10.31
CA ASP A 162 -16.87 5.05 -9.75
C ASP A 162 -16.05 6.04 -8.90
N ILE A 163 -15.06 5.55 -8.13
CA ILE A 163 -14.14 6.41 -7.35
C ILE A 163 -13.35 7.35 -8.27
N ILE A 164 -12.84 6.82 -9.40
CA ILE A 164 -12.07 7.61 -10.36
C ILE A 164 -12.97 8.64 -11.05
N GLU A 165 -14.14 8.23 -11.53
CA GLU A 165 -15.10 9.12 -12.18
C GLU A 165 -15.47 10.28 -11.26
N TRP A 166 -15.92 9.98 -10.04
CA TRP A 166 -16.24 11.00 -9.05
C TRP A 166 -15.04 11.92 -8.79
N GLY A 167 -13.84 11.36 -8.60
CA GLY A 167 -12.64 12.15 -8.32
C GLY A 167 -12.32 13.13 -9.45
N LEU A 168 -12.31 12.66 -10.70
CA LEU A 168 -12.04 13.50 -11.86
C LEU A 168 -13.11 14.58 -12.05
N GLU A 169 -14.39 14.24 -11.88
CA GLU A 169 -15.51 15.21 -11.95
C GLU A 169 -15.42 16.29 -10.86
N ASN A 170 -14.82 15.97 -9.72
CA ASN A 170 -14.65 16.89 -8.59
C ASN A 170 -13.27 17.56 -8.56
N GLY A 171 -12.51 17.49 -9.67
CA GLY A 171 -11.25 18.22 -9.83
C GLY A 171 -10.04 17.57 -9.15
N TYR A 172 -10.15 16.32 -8.69
CA TYR A 172 -9.02 15.57 -8.15
C TYR A 172 -8.13 15.03 -9.28
N THR A 173 -6.85 14.88 -8.97
CA THR A 173 -5.88 14.18 -9.82
C THR A 173 -5.41 12.90 -9.12
N PHE A 174 -5.33 11.81 -9.88
CA PHE A 174 -4.79 10.54 -9.40
C PHE A 174 -3.34 10.39 -9.85
N ALA A 175 -2.45 10.12 -8.91
CA ALA A 175 -1.02 9.94 -9.17
C ALA A 175 -0.48 8.71 -8.45
N ALA A 176 0.51 8.07 -9.06
CA ALA A 176 1.31 7.07 -8.38
C ALA A 176 2.28 7.75 -7.39
N LEU A 177 2.56 7.08 -6.28
CA LEU A 177 3.49 7.56 -5.26
C LEU A 177 4.91 7.55 -5.82
N THR A 178 5.70 8.52 -5.36
CA THR A 178 7.12 8.66 -5.61
C THR A 178 7.84 8.88 -4.27
N PRO A 179 9.17 8.73 -4.20
CA PRO A 179 9.90 8.95 -2.94
C PRO A 179 9.70 10.34 -2.31
N GLY A 180 9.35 11.36 -3.11
CA GLY A 180 9.07 12.72 -2.65
C GLY A 180 7.59 13.03 -2.41
N SER A 181 6.69 12.05 -2.57
CA SER A 181 5.27 12.23 -2.33
C SER A 181 4.97 12.44 -0.84
N TYR A 182 3.84 13.09 -0.55
CA TYR A 182 3.29 13.12 0.81
C TYR A 182 3.11 11.69 1.33
N ALA A 183 3.76 11.37 2.44
CA ALA A 183 3.69 10.09 3.11
C ALA A 183 2.93 10.25 4.43
N PRO A 184 1.65 9.82 4.53
CA PRO A 184 1.01 9.73 5.82
C PRO A 184 1.73 8.66 6.64
N HIS A 185 2.22 9.05 7.80
CA HIS A 185 2.78 8.15 8.80
C HIS A 185 1.85 8.12 10.00
N HIS A 186 1.37 6.94 10.35
CA HIS A 186 0.62 6.75 11.57
C HIS A 186 1.54 6.87 12.79
N GLY A 187 0.94 7.03 13.98
CA GLY A 187 1.66 6.83 15.24
C GLY A 187 2.11 5.38 15.37
N ILE A 188 3.41 5.16 15.57
CA ILE A 188 3.96 3.83 15.82
C ILE A 188 3.49 3.35 17.19
N ASN A 189 2.84 2.19 17.21
CA ASN A 189 2.24 1.61 18.42
C ASN A 189 2.98 0.36 18.90
N ASN A 190 4.14 0.00 18.36
CA ASN A 190 4.96 -1.08 18.89
C ASN A 190 6.44 -0.74 18.72
#